data_AF-A0A7C4UAT9-F1
#
_entry.id   AF-A0A7C4UAT9-F1
#
_cell.length_a   1.000
_cell.length_b   1.000
_cell.length_c   1.000
_cell.angle_alpha   90.00
_cell.angle_beta   90.00
_cell.angle_gamma   90.00
#
_symmetry.space_group_name_H-M   'P 1'
#
loop_
_entity.id
_entity.type
_entity.pdbx_description
1 polymer ?
#
loop_
_entity_poly.entity_id
_entity_poly.type
_entity_poly.pdbx_seq_one_letter_code
_entity_poly.pdbx_strand_id
1 'polypeptide(L)'
;MNTSQINAAQVNTRQIAAGKYYDKVRGAWIGELIGNYSGLPYEFKFNENPGNDESITFVVRENWETDDDNSLEWLDIHIMEQYGFDTVTYRQISREWIDHCKEAIWVANYNARLNMLKGILPPYSGQKKNNKDWASIDAQIECEIFGQIAPGMIDNALGRTDYWARVTNDDYAVDTAKFYAAICSEAFFESDPAKTIEKVKSKFGSSSTVYKMASDVQAWCAKYPDWKDTRKQIKDKYNENPAYARLNFCSTLMSLLYGKGDFKSTIQIAILAGWDCDCNAATVGAILGAIKGFSGLPADLTAKCGDKYKNTNRAGLKDDTVSNIALRIQTIAEKNIVARGGSIVGSGESKKYVIVDGAFTPPKIEPEKVISNVIPGRIEAENCTSIRDMTLEETGDGGNGVFVGDINDKAKLYYNVQVKTAGTYKASFRVASSTAKGVIELRKKDNSIIASLNIPDTGGVDKWKTISTTVKLEKGDQVLRLYAKSGGWNFNWMQFDLVKK
;
A
#
# COMPACT_ATOMS: atom_id res chain seq x y z
N MET A 1 44.69 -31.79 14.37
CA MET A 1 43.33 -31.91 13.82
C MET A 1 42.35 -31.63 14.95
N ASN A 2 41.52 -30.61 14.85
CA ASN A 2 40.19 -30.60 15.48
C ASN A 2 39.34 -29.53 14.82
N THR A 3 38.65 -29.98 13.78
CA THR A 3 37.59 -29.28 13.07
C THR A 3 36.30 -29.33 13.87
N SER A 4 35.72 -28.14 14.04
CA SER A 4 34.27 -27.85 13.98
C SER A 4 33.30 -28.67 14.84
N GLN A 5 32.82 -28.05 15.91
CA GLN A 5 31.40 -28.13 16.28
C GLN A 5 30.90 -26.70 16.56
N ILE A 6 30.50 -26.01 15.49
CA ILE A 6 29.57 -24.89 15.64
C ILE A 6 28.20 -25.55 15.85
N ASN A 7 27.65 -25.42 17.05
CA ASN A 7 26.27 -25.80 17.34
C ASN A 7 25.34 -25.04 16.39
N ALA A 8 24.80 -25.72 15.38
CA ALA A 8 23.68 -25.21 14.61
C ALA A 8 22.48 -25.12 15.57
N ALA A 9 22.09 -23.91 15.96
CA ALA A 9 20.81 -23.69 16.62
C ALA A 9 19.73 -24.35 15.76
N GLN A 10 18.93 -25.23 16.36
CA GLN A 10 17.88 -25.96 15.68
C GLN A 10 16.87 -24.93 15.15
N VAL A 11 16.92 -24.66 13.85
CA VAL A 11 16.01 -23.70 13.22
C VAL A 11 14.61 -24.30 13.32
N ASN A 12 13.73 -23.67 14.09
CA ASN A 12 12.34 -24.09 14.21
C ASN A 12 11.68 -23.90 12.84
N THR A 13 11.32 -25.01 12.19
CA THR A 13 10.63 -25.00 10.90
C THR A 13 9.15 -25.32 11.09
N ARG A 14 8.30 -24.71 10.27
CA ARG A 14 6.87 -25.02 10.16
C ARG A 14 6.56 -25.53 8.77
N GLN A 15 5.51 -26.35 8.62
CA GLN A 15 5.13 -26.88 7.31
C GLN A 15 3.65 -26.67 7.01
N ILE A 16 3.34 -26.29 5.77
CA ILE A 16 1.97 -26.17 5.27
C ILE A 16 1.90 -26.69 3.84
N ALA A 17 0.83 -27.43 3.52
CA ALA A 17 0.58 -27.85 2.14
C ALA A 17 0.21 -26.63 1.27
N ALA A 18 0.69 -26.58 0.03
CA ALA A 18 0.46 -25.46 -0.87
C ALA A 18 -1.04 -25.22 -1.13
N GLY A 19 -1.83 -26.29 -1.31
CA GLY A 19 -3.28 -26.18 -1.46
C GLY A 19 -3.97 -25.61 -0.21
N LYS A 20 -3.50 -25.98 1.00
CA LYS A 20 -4.04 -25.45 2.26
C LYS A 20 -3.64 -23.98 2.46
N TYR A 21 -2.42 -23.60 2.08
CA TYR A 21 -2.00 -22.20 2.08
C TYR A 21 -2.89 -21.38 1.14
N TYR A 22 -3.11 -21.84 -0.08
CA TYR A 22 -3.98 -21.17 -1.06
C TYR A 22 -5.41 -21.01 -0.52
N ASP A 23 -5.98 -22.08 0.05
CA ASP A 23 -7.32 -22.04 0.65
C ASP A 23 -7.41 -21.02 1.80
N LYS A 24 -6.36 -20.92 2.63
CA LYS A 24 -6.24 -19.91 3.69
C LYS A 24 -6.16 -18.49 3.16
N VAL A 25 -5.35 -18.22 2.14
CA VAL A 25 -5.25 -16.89 1.50
C VAL A 25 -6.58 -16.51 0.86
N ARG A 26 -7.22 -17.43 0.12
CA ARG A 26 -8.54 -17.19 -0.47
C ARG A 26 -9.61 -16.96 0.59
N GLY A 27 -9.52 -17.69 1.71
CA GLY A 27 -10.37 -17.50 2.87
C GLY A 27 -10.20 -16.11 3.49
N ALA A 28 -8.95 -15.63 3.61
CA ALA A 28 -8.66 -14.28 4.11
C ALA A 28 -9.35 -13.21 3.25
N TRP A 29 -9.11 -13.22 1.93
CA TRP A 29 -9.72 -12.25 1.00
C TRP A 29 -11.25 -12.28 1.01
N ILE A 30 -11.87 -13.46 0.96
CA ILE A 30 -13.34 -13.55 1.01
C ILE A 30 -13.87 -13.13 2.38
N GLY A 31 -13.17 -13.48 3.46
CA GLY A 31 -13.53 -13.07 4.80
C GLY A 31 -13.50 -11.55 4.97
N GLU A 32 -12.45 -10.91 4.47
CA GLU A 32 -12.26 -9.46 4.44
C GLU A 32 -13.38 -8.76 3.66
N LEU A 33 -13.66 -9.22 2.43
CA LEU A 33 -14.71 -8.67 1.58
C LEU A 33 -16.11 -8.82 2.21
N ILE A 34 -16.41 -9.96 2.83
CA ILE A 34 -17.66 -10.14 3.57
C ILE A 34 -17.71 -9.16 4.76
N GLY A 35 -16.61 -9.03 5.50
CA GLY A 35 -16.47 -8.13 6.64
C GLY A 35 -16.73 -6.67 6.28
N ASN A 36 -15.91 -6.12 5.37
CA ASN A 36 -16.02 -4.76 4.85
C ASN A 36 -17.46 -4.48 4.40
N TYR A 37 -17.97 -5.24 3.42
CA TYR A 37 -19.26 -4.91 2.82
C TYR A 37 -20.45 -5.10 3.76
N SER A 38 -20.32 -5.95 4.78
CA SER A 38 -21.34 -6.08 5.83
C SER A 38 -21.29 -4.91 6.80
N GLY A 39 -20.12 -4.32 7.02
CA GLY A 39 -19.92 -3.19 7.93
C GLY A 39 -20.19 -1.83 7.31
N LEU A 40 -19.98 -1.65 6.00
CA LEU A 40 -20.18 -0.36 5.29
C LEU A 40 -21.55 0.30 5.60
N PRO A 41 -22.68 -0.41 5.65
CA PRO A 41 -23.97 0.21 6.01
C PRO A 41 -24.05 0.73 7.44
N TYR A 42 -23.08 0.44 8.31
CA TYR A 42 -23.05 0.75 9.73
C TYR A 42 -21.94 1.72 10.13
N GLU A 43 -21.04 2.06 9.20
CA GLU A 43 -19.94 3.00 9.39
C GLU A 43 -20.41 4.29 10.09
N PHE A 44 -19.74 4.65 11.18
CA PHE A 44 -20.01 5.78 12.08
C PHE A 44 -21.41 5.84 12.74
N LYS A 45 -22.28 4.83 12.57
CA LYS A 45 -23.64 4.85 13.18
C LYS A 45 -23.63 4.71 14.69
N PHE A 46 -22.65 3.97 15.24
CA PHE A 46 -22.59 3.59 16.64
C PHE A 46 -21.38 4.21 17.37
N ASN A 47 -21.13 5.52 17.16
CA ASN A 47 -20.02 6.23 17.81
C ASN A 47 -20.21 6.38 19.32
N GLU A 48 -21.41 6.78 19.74
CA GLU A 48 -21.67 7.08 21.15
C GLU A 48 -21.98 5.82 21.96
N ASN A 49 -22.87 4.99 21.45
CA ASN A 49 -23.35 3.77 22.09
C ASN A 49 -23.19 2.59 21.12
N PRO A 50 -22.95 1.37 21.63
CA PRO A 50 -22.92 0.19 20.77
C PRO A 50 -24.28 0.00 20.08
N GLY A 51 -24.27 -0.71 18.95
CA GLY A 51 -25.49 -1.23 18.34
C GLY A 51 -26.24 -2.17 19.30
N ASN A 52 -27.55 -2.30 19.07
CA ASN A 52 -28.41 -3.22 19.81
C ASN A 52 -28.05 -4.69 19.49
N ASP A 53 -28.54 -5.65 20.28
CA ASP A 53 -28.32 -7.10 20.06
C ASP A 53 -29.07 -7.68 18.85
N GLU A 54 -29.36 -6.85 17.85
CA GLU A 54 -29.98 -7.30 16.61
C GLU A 54 -28.95 -7.96 15.69
N SER A 55 -29.41 -8.92 14.91
CA SER A 55 -28.59 -9.52 13.86
C SER A 55 -28.24 -8.45 12.82
N ILE A 56 -26.96 -8.30 12.51
CA ILE A 56 -26.54 -7.54 11.33
C ILE A 56 -26.99 -8.26 10.05
N THR A 57 -27.09 -7.50 8.95
CA THR A 57 -27.26 -8.11 7.63
C THR A 57 -25.90 -8.36 7.01
N PHE A 58 -25.52 -9.64 6.86
CA PHE A 58 -24.33 -10.01 6.11
C PHE A 58 -24.51 -9.70 4.63
N VAL A 59 -23.54 -8.97 4.05
CA VAL A 59 -23.51 -8.64 2.64
C VAL A 59 -22.56 -9.59 1.92
N VAL A 60 -23.11 -10.26 0.90
CA VAL A 60 -22.38 -11.14 -0.01
C VAL A 60 -22.66 -10.67 -1.44
N ARG A 61 -21.67 -10.77 -2.31
CA ARG A 61 -21.76 -10.24 -3.68
C ARG A 61 -21.29 -11.26 -4.70
N GLU A 62 -21.91 -11.23 -5.89
CA GLU A 62 -21.43 -11.97 -7.06
C GLU A 62 -20.25 -11.25 -7.73
N ASN A 63 -20.21 -9.92 -7.64
CA ASN A 63 -19.12 -9.08 -8.14
C ASN A 63 -18.69 -8.15 -6.99
N TRP A 64 -17.48 -8.33 -6.52
CA TRP A 64 -16.86 -7.45 -5.54
C TRP A 64 -16.30 -6.25 -6.27
N GLU A 65 -16.52 -5.05 -5.76
CA GLU A 65 -15.90 -3.84 -6.31
C GLU A 65 -14.72 -3.45 -5.41
N THR A 66 -13.78 -2.67 -5.92
CA THR A 66 -12.71 -2.13 -5.08
C THR A 66 -13.29 -1.19 -4.04
N ASP A 67 -12.80 -1.32 -2.82
CA ASP A 67 -13.04 -0.42 -1.70
C ASP A 67 -11.72 -0.11 -1.00
N ASP A 68 -11.61 0.96 -0.19
CA ASP A 68 -10.31 1.37 0.33
C ASP A 68 -9.66 0.38 1.30
N ASP A 69 -10.42 -0.47 2.01
CA ASP A 69 -9.85 -1.53 2.86
C ASP A 69 -9.14 -2.66 2.09
N ASN A 70 -9.41 -2.85 0.79
CA ASN A 70 -8.86 -4.00 0.05
C ASN A 70 -8.06 -3.59 -1.20
N SER A 71 -8.35 -2.42 -1.74
CA SER A 71 -7.79 -1.99 -3.02
C SER A 71 -6.35 -1.50 -2.94
N LEU A 72 -5.87 -1.08 -1.75
CA LEU A 72 -4.46 -0.74 -1.55
C LEU A 72 -3.61 -1.98 -1.29
N GLU A 73 -4.12 -2.99 -0.58
CA GLU A 73 -3.46 -4.31 -0.51
C GLU A 73 -3.31 -4.93 -1.90
N TRP A 74 -4.37 -4.83 -2.72
CA TRP A 74 -4.32 -5.30 -4.10
C TRP A 74 -3.32 -4.52 -4.97
N LEU A 75 -3.19 -3.20 -4.75
CA LEU A 75 -2.15 -2.39 -5.38
C LEU A 75 -0.75 -2.82 -4.91
N ASP A 76 -0.54 -3.10 -3.63
CA ASP A 76 0.78 -3.52 -3.12
C ASP A 76 1.24 -4.85 -3.75
N ILE A 77 0.32 -5.77 -4.03
CA ILE A 77 0.61 -6.97 -4.82
C ILE A 77 1.12 -6.59 -6.21
N HIS A 78 0.45 -5.66 -6.89
CA HIS A 78 0.89 -5.16 -8.19
C HIS A 78 2.30 -4.55 -8.12
N ILE A 79 2.56 -3.68 -7.14
CA ILE A 79 3.87 -3.02 -6.97
C ILE A 79 4.98 -4.06 -6.72
N MET A 80 4.72 -5.06 -5.88
CA MET A 80 5.66 -6.15 -5.61
C MET A 80 5.94 -7.02 -6.84
N GLU A 81 4.96 -7.21 -7.72
CA GLU A 81 5.14 -7.92 -8.98
C GLU A 81 5.93 -7.11 -10.01
N GLN A 82 5.73 -5.78 -10.08
CA GLN A 82 6.44 -4.91 -11.02
C GLN A 82 7.93 -4.74 -10.65
N TYR A 83 8.24 -4.51 -9.37
CA TYR A 83 9.59 -4.11 -8.95
C TYR A 83 10.32 -5.14 -8.08
N GLY A 84 9.68 -6.27 -7.82
CA GLY A 84 10.22 -7.37 -7.01
C GLY A 84 9.83 -7.26 -5.53
N PHE A 85 9.34 -8.38 -4.96
CA PHE A 85 8.71 -8.42 -3.64
C PHE A 85 9.57 -7.94 -2.46
N ASP A 86 10.90 -7.90 -2.58
CA ASP A 86 11.82 -7.55 -1.50
C ASP A 86 12.63 -6.27 -1.79
N THR A 87 12.46 -5.71 -3.00
CA THR A 87 13.32 -4.64 -3.54
C THR A 87 12.59 -3.34 -3.84
N VAL A 88 11.27 -3.29 -3.60
CA VAL A 88 10.43 -2.11 -3.84
C VAL A 88 10.94 -0.90 -3.04
N THR A 89 11.41 0.14 -3.73
CA THR A 89 11.81 1.39 -3.08
C THR A 89 10.61 2.32 -2.86
N TYR A 90 10.74 3.24 -1.89
CA TYR A 90 9.72 4.26 -1.64
C TYR A 90 9.45 5.18 -2.83
N ARG A 91 10.43 5.38 -3.72
CA ARG A 91 10.21 6.09 -4.99
C ARG A 91 9.30 5.30 -5.92
N GLN A 92 9.47 3.99 -6.01
CA GLN A 92 8.60 3.13 -6.83
C GLN A 92 7.19 3.15 -6.25
N ILE A 93 7.03 2.98 -4.93
CA ILE A 93 5.73 3.11 -4.27
C ILE A 93 5.08 4.45 -4.59
N SER A 94 5.83 5.55 -4.48
CA SER A 94 5.30 6.89 -4.77
C SER A 94 4.82 7.07 -6.21
N ARG A 95 5.53 6.47 -7.19
CA ARG A 95 5.11 6.52 -8.61
C ARG A 95 3.78 5.80 -8.80
N GLU A 96 3.69 4.57 -8.31
CA GLU A 96 2.50 3.73 -8.39
C GLU A 96 1.30 4.37 -7.68
N TRP A 97 1.51 4.94 -6.49
CA TRP A 97 0.48 5.67 -5.76
C TRP A 97 -0.02 6.92 -6.51
N ILE A 98 0.87 7.66 -7.15
CA ILE A 98 0.48 8.83 -7.93
C ILE A 98 -0.36 8.43 -9.14
N ASP A 99 0.02 7.33 -9.80
CA ASP A 99 -0.58 6.86 -11.04
C ASP A 99 -1.88 6.08 -10.81
N HIS A 100 -2.02 5.37 -9.67
CA HIS A 100 -3.17 4.51 -9.41
C HIS A 100 -4.15 5.05 -8.34
N CYS A 101 -3.70 5.78 -7.31
CA CYS A 101 -4.54 6.21 -6.18
C CYS A 101 -5.15 7.62 -6.37
N LYS A 102 -5.84 7.87 -7.48
CA LYS A 102 -6.33 9.23 -7.82
C LYS A 102 -7.55 9.68 -7.02
N GLU A 103 -8.32 8.74 -6.51
CA GLU A 103 -9.59 8.91 -5.78
C GLU A 103 -9.80 7.72 -4.85
N ALA A 104 -10.87 7.73 -4.06
CA ALA A 104 -11.20 6.70 -3.06
C ALA A 104 -9.97 6.32 -2.19
N ILE A 105 -9.37 7.38 -1.65
CA ILE A 105 -8.36 7.34 -0.60
C ILE A 105 -8.70 8.47 0.35
N TRP A 106 -8.61 8.19 1.65
CA TRP A 106 -9.06 9.13 2.67
C TRP A 106 -7.89 9.57 3.54
N VAL A 107 -8.15 10.52 4.43
CA VAL A 107 -7.34 10.78 5.63
C VAL A 107 -5.81 10.66 5.43
N ALA A 108 -5.12 9.67 6.00
CA ALA A 108 -3.67 9.59 5.95
C ALA A 108 -3.18 9.29 4.53
N ASN A 109 -3.88 8.44 3.78
CA ASN A 109 -3.58 8.10 2.40
C ASN A 109 -3.65 9.31 1.48
N TYR A 110 -4.72 10.09 1.60
CA TYR A 110 -4.92 11.31 0.82
C TYR A 110 -3.78 12.30 1.07
N ASN A 111 -3.44 12.56 2.33
CA ASN A 111 -2.35 13.48 2.66
C ASN A 111 -0.97 12.94 2.24
N ALA A 112 -0.73 11.64 2.39
CA ALA A 112 0.51 10.99 1.94
C ALA A 112 0.69 11.13 0.43
N ARG A 113 -0.38 10.90 -0.35
CA ARG A 113 -0.37 11.13 -1.79
C ARG A 113 -0.12 12.60 -2.14
N LEU A 114 -0.75 13.55 -1.44
CA LEU A 114 -0.45 14.98 -1.61
C LEU A 114 1.01 15.32 -1.28
N ASN A 115 1.62 14.63 -0.32
CA ASN A 115 3.03 14.77 0.02
C ASN A 115 3.93 14.23 -1.09
N MET A 116 3.61 13.06 -1.63
CA MET A 116 4.33 12.48 -2.79
C MET A 116 4.24 13.39 -4.02
N LEU A 117 3.08 13.99 -4.30
CA LEU A 117 2.91 14.99 -5.37
C LEU A 117 3.75 16.26 -5.17
N LYS A 118 4.16 16.56 -3.92
CA LYS A 118 5.10 17.65 -3.58
C LYS A 118 6.56 17.18 -3.54
N GLY A 119 6.82 15.90 -3.84
CA GLY A 119 8.16 15.30 -3.82
C GLY A 119 8.65 14.84 -2.44
N ILE A 120 7.77 14.79 -1.43
CA ILE A 120 8.08 14.21 -0.13
C ILE A 120 7.81 12.71 -0.23
N LEU A 121 8.85 11.90 -0.32
CA LEU A 121 8.72 10.45 -0.43
C LEU A 121 8.39 9.81 0.92
N PRO A 122 7.82 8.60 0.95
CA PRO A 122 7.90 7.74 2.12
C PRO A 122 9.35 7.53 2.59
N PRO A 123 9.59 7.30 3.88
CA PRO A 123 8.59 7.25 4.95
C PRO A 123 8.12 8.66 5.38
N TYR A 124 8.71 9.72 4.82
CA TYR A 124 8.44 11.10 5.22
C TYR A 124 7.06 11.59 4.81
N SER A 125 6.43 10.97 3.80
CA SER A 125 5.04 11.26 3.43
C SER A 125 4.05 10.92 4.53
N GLY A 126 4.33 9.90 5.35
CA GLY A 126 3.50 9.46 6.48
C GLY A 126 3.92 10.02 7.85
N GLN A 127 5.14 10.57 7.97
CA GLN A 127 5.65 11.11 9.23
C GLN A 127 4.75 12.19 9.84
N LYS A 128 4.64 12.23 11.17
CA LYS A 128 3.79 13.20 11.91
C LYS A 128 3.99 14.65 11.51
N LYS A 129 5.23 15.02 11.19
CA LYS A 129 5.60 16.39 10.81
C LYS A 129 5.05 16.81 9.44
N ASN A 130 4.75 15.84 8.57
CA ASN A 130 4.37 16.05 7.17
C ASN A 130 2.94 15.57 6.87
N ASN A 131 2.44 14.57 7.59
CA ASN A 131 1.07 14.08 7.50
C ASN A 131 0.31 14.47 8.77
N LYS A 132 -0.67 15.37 8.65
CA LYS A 132 -1.51 15.80 9.78
C LYS A 132 -2.39 14.68 10.32
N ASP A 133 -2.68 13.68 9.49
CA ASP A 133 -3.57 12.57 9.81
C ASP A 133 -2.80 11.25 9.98
N TRP A 134 -1.50 11.32 10.31
CA TRP A 134 -0.61 10.16 10.52
C TRP A 134 -1.13 9.11 11.52
N ALA A 135 -2.05 9.50 12.40
CA ALA A 135 -2.61 8.70 13.49
C ALA A 135 -3.87 7.90 13.09
N SER A 136 -4.34 8.08 11.86
CA SER A 136 -5.59 7.50 11.36
C SER A 136 -5.46 6.00 11.05
N ILE A 137 -6.58 5.36 10.75
CA ILE A 137 -6.63 3.90 10.53
C ILE A 137 -5.94 3.43 9.25
N ASP A 138 -5.62 4.30 8.29
CA ASP A 138 -5.29 3.91 6.92
C ASP A 138 -4.26 2.76 6.81
N ALA A 139 -3.10 2.85 7.45
CA ALA A 139 -2.14 1.73 7.43
C ALA A 139 -2.65 0.42 8.05
N GLN A 140 -3.64 0.44 8.94
CA GLN A 140 -4.25 -0.76 9.55
C GLN A 140 -5.15 -1.53 8.59
N ILE A 141 -5.73 -0.85 7.60
CA ILE A 141 -6.69 -1.44 6.66
C ILE A 141 -6.00 -1.91 5.38
N GLU A 142 -4.67 -1.95 5.37
CA GLU A 142 -3.86 -2.20 4.17
C GLU A 142 -2.68 -3.14 4.45
N CYS A 143 -2.79 -3.99 5.47
CA CYS A 143 -1.62 -4.65 6.05
C CYS A 143 -1.69 -6.17 6.08
N GLU A 144 -2.87 -6.75 5.89
CA GLU A 144 -3.15 -8.16 6.05
C GLU A 144 -2.33 -8.97 5.05
N ILE A 145 -2.20 -8.45 3.83
CA ILE A 145 -1.35 -8.98 2.75
C ILE A 145 0.08 -9.29 3.21
N PHE A 146 0.67 -8.47 4.07
CA PHE A 146 2.05 -8.68 4.52
C PHE A 146 2.17 -9.88 5.45
N GLY A 147 1.08 -10.20 6.18
CA GLY A 147 0.96 -11.45 6.92
C GLY A 147 0.73 -12.65 5.99
N GLN A 148 -0.11 -12.47 4.97
CA GLN A 148 -0.42 -13.51 3.99
C GLN A 148 0.83 -13.96 3.22
N ILE A 149 1.68 -13.03 2.75
CA ILE A 149 2.93 -13.38 2.04
C ILE A 149 4.06 -13.85 2.97
N ALA A 150 3.85 -13.80 4.29
CA ALA A 150 4.82 -14.19 5.30
C ALA A 150 4.24 -15.25 6.26
N PRO A 151 3.69 -16.39 5.78
CA PRO A 151 2.92 -17.31 6.63
C PRO A 151 3.77 -17.88 7.76
N GLY A 152 3.39 -17.63 9.01
CA GLY A 152 4.12 -18.06 10.20
C GLY A 152 5.50 -17.44 10.40
N MET A 153 5.85 -16.40 9.63
CA MET A 153 7.07 -15.61 9.76
C MET A 153 6.74 -14.24 10.40
N ILE A 154 6.58 -14.21 11.73
CA ILE A 154 6.10 -13.03 12.45
C ILE A 154 7.09 -11.86 12.30
N ASP A 155 8.39 -12.12 12.41
CA ASP A 155 9.39 -11.04 12.33
C ASP A 155 9.51 -10.49 10.90
N ASN A 156 9.22 -11.30 9.89
CA ASN A 156 9.10 -10.84 8.49
C ASN A 156 7.89 -9.92 8.31
N ALA A 157 6.71 -10.35 8.78
CA ALA A 157 5.47 -9.56 8.69
C ALA A 157 5.63 -8.21 9.40
N LEU A 158 6.18 -8.20 10.63
CA LEU A 158 6.43 -6.97 11.39
C LEU A 158 7.35 -6.00 10.65
N GLY A 159 8.49 -6.47 10.14
CA GLY A 159 9.45 -5.61 9.44
C GLY A 159 8.93 -5.09 8.12
N ARG A 160 8.18 -5.93 7.39
CA ARG A 160 7.60 -5.55 6.11
C ARG A 160 6.50 -4.52 6.29
N THR A 161 5.56 -4.76 7.20
CA THR A 161 4.51 -3.79 7.48
C THR A 161 5.07 -2.48 8.03
N ASP A 162 6.16 -2.49 8.82
CA ASP A 162 6.83 -1.25 9.24
C ASP A 162 7.29 -0.40 8.06
N TYR A 163 7.83 -1.05 7.00
CA TYR A 163 8.25 -0.35 5.79
C TYR A 163 7.07 0.22 5.01
N TRP A 164 6.05 -0.58 4.75
CA TRP A 164 4.90 -0.18 3.92
C TRP A 164 3.93 0.77 4.63
N ALA A 165 3.61 0.55 5.90
CA ALA A 165 2.72 1.42 6.68
C ALA A 165 3.28 2.86 6.83
N ARG A 166 4.61 3.03 6.77
CA ARG A 166 5.25 4.36 6.84
C ARG A 166 5.04 5.21 5.59
N VAL A 167 4.46 4.64 4.53
CA VAL A 167 4.00 5.40 3.37
C VAL A 167 2.98 6.45 3.79
N THR A 168 2.10 6.10 4.74
CA THR A 168 0.90 6.85 5.07
C THR A 168 0.85 7.28 6.53
N ASN A 169 1.33 6.45 7.45
CA ASN A 169 1.20 6.63 8.89
C ASN A 169 2.54 6.71 9.63
N ASP A 170 2.48 7.00 10.94
CA ASP A 170 3.65 7.03 11.84
C ASP A 170 3.32 6.48 13.24
N ASP A 171 4.36 6.22 14.05
CA ASP A 171 4.28 5.82 15.46
C ASP A 171 3.25 4.70 15.73
N TYR A 172 2.29 4.89 16.64
CA TYR A 172 1.41 3.82 17.08
C TYR A 172 0.48 3.31 15.98
N ALA A 173 0.15 4.12 14.97
CA ALA A 173 -0.68 3.69 13.84
C ALA A 173 0.06 2.66 12.96
N VAL A 174 1.37 2.84 12.80
CA VAL A 174 2.24 1.83 12.15
C VAL A 174 2.34 0.57 13.00
N ASP A 175 2.49 0.70 14.31
CA ASP A 175 2.59 -0.46 15.21
C ASP A 175 1.31 -1.30 15.28
N THR A 176 0.14 -0.68 15.15
CA THR A 176 -1.14 -1.40 15.05
C THR A 176 -1.27 -2.19 13.75
N ALA A 177 -0.86 -1.63 12.61
CA ALA A 177 -0.82 -2.35 11.34
C ALA A 177 0.13 -3.55 11.40
N LYS A 178 1.33 -3.34 11.98
CA LYS A 178 2.31 -4.41 12.23
C LYS A 178 1.71 -5.54 13.06
N PHE A 179 0.91 -5.20 14.07
CA PHE A 179 0.25 -6.18 14.92
C PHE A 179 -0.74 -7.04 14.13
N TYR A 180 -1.58 -6.43 13.28
CA TYR A 180 -2.54 -7.16 12.44
C TYR A 180 -1.87 -8.07 11.41
N ALA A 181 -0.88 -7.55 10.68
CA ALA A 181 -0.08 -8.36 9.76
C ALA A 181 0.58 -9.57 10.46
N ALA A 182 1.09 -9.37 11.68
CA ALA A 182 1.65 -10.46 12.48
C ALA A 182 0.60 -11.48 12.97
N ILE A 183 -0.62 -11.04 13.33
CA ILE A 183 -1.73 -11.97 13.61
C ILE A 183 -2.06 -12.78 12.35
N CYS A 184 -2.21 -12.10 11.21
CA CYS A 184 -2.54 -12.73 9.93
C CYS A 184 -1.47 -13.74 9.51
N SER A 185 -0.18 -13.44 9.73
CA SER A 185 0.92 -14.38 9.55
C SER A 185 0.78 -15.62 10.43
N GLU A 186 0.49 -15.46 11.72
CA GLU A 186 0.40 -16.59 12.66
C GLU A 186 -0.88 -17.42 12.46
N ALA A 187 -1.97 -16.83 11.95
CA ALA A 187 -3.25 -17.47 11.64
C ALA A 187 -3.14 -18.67 10.67
N PHE A 188 -2.04 -18.77 9.92
CA PHE A 188 -1.77 -19.94 9.10
C PHE A 188 -1.58 -21.23 9.92
N PHE A 189 -1.26 -21.10 11.21
CA PHE A 189 -0.84 -22.20 12.05
C PHE A 189 -1.42 -22.21 13.48
N GLU A 190 -1.86 -21.07 14.00
CA GLU A 190 -2.60 -20.98 15.27
C GLU A 190 -4.05 -20.59 14.99
N SER A 191 -4.99 -21.31 15.57
CA SER A 191 -6.43 -21.13 15.35
C SER A 191 -7.13 -20.37 16.48
N ASP A 192 -6.49 -20.24 17.64
CA ASP A 192 -7.03 -19.53 18.80
C ASP A 192 -6.61 -18.04 18.75
N PRO A 193 -7.56 -17.10 18.52
CA PRO A 193 -7.24 -15.68 18.46
C PRO A 193 -6.55 -15.15 19.74
N ALA A 194 -6.91 -15.66 20.92
CA ALA A 194 -6.32 -15.20 22.17
C ALA A 194 -4.84 -15.57 22.27
N LYS A 195 -4.46 -16.78 21.84
CA LYS A 195 -3.05 -17.21 21.79
C LYS A 195 -2.26 -16.41 20.77
N THR A 196 -2.84 -16.17 19.59
CA THR A 196 -2.19 -15.39 18.55
C THR A 196 -1.96 -13.94 19.01
N ILE A 197 -2.96 -13.30 19.62
CA ILE A 197 -2.83 -11.94 20.17
C ILE A 197 -1.72 -11.91 21.23
N GLU A 198 -1.66 -12.86 22.16
CA GLU A 198 -0.62 -12.88 23.20
C GLU A 198 0.78 -13.06 22.59
N LYS A 199 0.92 -13.99 21.64
CA LYS A 199 2.19 -14.25 20.95
C LYS A 199 2.68 -13.01 20.21
N VAL A 200 1.81 -12.35 19.45
CA VAL A 200 2.16 -11.13 18.71
C VAL A 200 2.45 -9.97 19.67
N LYS A 201 1.63 -9.77 20.70
CA LYS A 201 1.85 -8.74 21.73
C LYS A 201 3.22 -8.84 22.37
N SER A 202 3.72 -10.05 22.65
CA SER A 202 5.05 -10.25 23.24
C SER A 202 6.22 -9.78 22.35
N LYS A 203 5.99 -9.51 21.06
CA LYS A 203 6.99 -8.95 20.14
C LYS A 203 7.16 -7.44 20.32
N PHE A 204 6.24 -6.78 21.01
CA PHE A 204 6.30 -5.34 21.28
C PHE A 204 6.81 -5.09 22.70
N GLY A 205 7.63 -4.05 22.87
CA GLY A 205 8.10 -3.64 24.20
C GLY A 205 6.96 -3.17 25.08
N SER A 206 6.99 -3.50 26.38
CA SER A 206 5.90 -3.21 27.33
C SER A 206 5.58 -1.73 27.52
N SER A 207 6.51 -0.84 27.15
CA SER A 207 6.31 0.61 27.17
C SER A 207 5.56 1.14 25.95
N SER A 208 5.43 0.37 24.86
CA SER A 208 4.80 0.81 23.62
C SER A 208 3.30 1.03 23.77
N THR A 209 2.75 1.92 22.94
CA THR A 209 1.30 2.21 22.94
C THR A 209 0.50 0.97 22.56
N VAL A 210 0.93 0.24 21.53
CA VAL A 210 0.22 -0.97 21.06
C VAL A 210 0.20 -2.09 22.11
N TYR A 211 1.30 -2.28 22.86
CA TYR A 211 1.35 -3.27 23.94
C TYR A 211 0.35 -2.95 25.05
N LYS A 212 0.29 -1.67 25.45
CA LYS A 212 -0.64 -1.19 26.49
C LYS A 212 -2.09 -1.33 26.04
N MET A 213 -2.42 -0.93 24.80
CA MET A 213 -3.76 -1.10 24.22
C MET A 213 -4.18 -2.57 24.21
N ALA A 214 -3.34 -3.48 23.71
CA ALA A 214 -3.64 -4.91 23.70
C ALA A 214 -3.81 -5.48 25.12
N SER A 215 -2.96 -5.05 26.06
CA SER A 215 -3.05 -5.48 27.47
C SER A 215 -4.32 -4.99 28.15
N ASP A 216 -4.74 -3.75 27.90
CA ASP A 216 -5.99 -3.21 28.43
C ASP A 216 -7.18 -4.01 27.90
N VAL A 217 -7.25 -4.24 26.59
CA VAL A 217 -8.35 -5.00 25.97
C VAL A 217 -8.41 -6.41 26.52
N GLN A 218 -7.28 -7.12 26.62
CA GLN A 218 -7.25 -8.45 27.23
C GLN A 218 -7.73 -8.44 28.69
N ALA A 219 -7.30 -7.45 29.49
CA ALA A 219 -7.72 -7.32 30.88
C ALA A 219 -9.22 -7.02 31.01
N TRP A 220 -9.77 -6.16 30.14
CA TRP A 220 -11.19 -5.85 30.12
C TRP A 220 -12.03 -7.04 29.64
N CYS A 221 -11.62 -7.72 28.57
CA CYS A 221 -12.27 -8.94 28.10
C CYS A 221 -12.29 -10.04 29.16
N ALA A 222 -11.24 -10.16 29.98
CA ALA A 222 -11.19 -11.12 31.09
C ALA A 222 -12.09 -10.72 32.26
N LYS A 223 -12.30 -9.41 32.47
CA LYS A 223 -13.10 -8.87 33.59
C LYS A 223 -14.59 -8.84 33.28
N TYR A 224 -14.97 -8.49 32.05
CA TYR A 224 -16.35 -8.24 31.67
C TYR A 224 -16.88 -9.37 30.79
N PRO A 225 -18.02 -10.01 31.13
CA PRO A 225 -18.59 -11.08 30.31
C PRO A 225 -19.23 -10.57 29.02
N ASP A 226 -19.69 -9.32 28.98
CA ASP A 226 -20.32 -8.68 27.82
C ASP A 226 -19.31 -7.76 27.11
N TRP A 227 -19.23 -7.88 25.79
CA TRP A 227 -18.36 -7.05 24.95
C TRP A 227 -18.74 -5.56 25.02
N LYS A 228 -20.00 -5.23 25.30
CA LYS A 228 -20.46 -3.83 25.43
C LYS A 228 -19.80 -3.10 26.59
N ASP A 229 -19.53 -3.79 27.69
CA ASP A 229 -18.82 -3.23 28.84
C ASP A 229 -17.35 -2.95 28.50
N THR A 230 -16.70 -3.87 27.79
CA THR A 230 -15.33 -3.66 27.28
C THR A 230 -15.28 -2.51 26.26
N ARG A 231 -16.23 -2.47 25.33
CA ARG A 231 -16.41 -1.35 24.37
C ARG A 231 -16.55 -0.01 25.09
N LYS A 232 -17.28 0.03 26.21
CA LYS A 232 -17.36 1.21 27.07
C LYS A 232 -16.00 1.60 27.65
N GLN A 233 -15.21 0.66 28.16
CA GLN A 233 -13.86 0.95 28.67
C GLN A 233 -12.92 1.47 27.57
N ILE A 234 -12.98 0.88 26.37
CA ILE A 234 -12.24 1.34 25.19
C ILE A 234 -12.59 2.80 24.90
N LYS A 235 -13.90 3.10 24.79
CA LYS A 235 -14.38 4.47 24.56
C LYS A 235 -13.88 5.41 25.64
N ASP A 236 -14.09 5.09 26.93
CA ASP A 236 -13.76 5.98 28.03
C ASP A 236 -12.24 6.32 28.08
N LYS A 237 -11.37 5.34 27.77
CA LYS A 237 -9.91 5.52 27.83
C LYS A 237 -9.33 6.15 26.58
N TYR A 238 -9.83 5.77 25.41
CA TYR A 238 -9.25 6.11 24.10
C TYR A 238 -10.11 7.08 23.29
N ASN A 239 -11.08 7.76 23.92
CA ASN A 239 -12.05 8.66 23.27
C ASN A 239 -11.38 9.68 22.34
N GLU A 240 -11.26 9.36 21.06
CA GLU A 240 -10.64 10.19 20.03
C GLU A 240 -11.48 10.15 18.76
N ASN A 241 -10.95 10.67 17.65
CA ASN A 241 -11.61 10.62 16.37
C ASN A 241 -11.95 9.14 16.01
N PRO A 242 -13.21 8.81 15.66
CA PRO A 242 -13.61 7.45 15.27
C PRO A 242 -12.78 6.83 14.14
N ALA A 243 -12.18 7.64 13.26
CA ALA A 243 -11.30 7.18 12.17
C ALA A 243 -9.83 7.04 12.60
N TYR A 244 -9.51 7.09 13.89
CA TYR A 244 -8.15 6.90 14.40
C TYR A 244 -7.84 5.47 14.77
N ALA A 245 -6.56 5.13 14.63
CA ALA A 245 -6.02 3.80 14.82
C ALA A 245 -6.37 3.16 16.17
N ARG A 246 -6.43 3.90 17.29
CA ARG A 246 -6.51 3.26 18.62
C ARG A 246 -7.87 2.65 18.89
N LEU A 247 -8.95 3.36 18.57
CA LEU A 247 -10.32 2.88 18.80
C LEU A 247 -10.57 1.61 17.98
N ASN A 248 -10.25 1.65 16.69
CA ASN A 248 -10.44 0.53 15.77
C ASN A 248 -9.52 -0.65 16.10
N PHE A 249 -8.26 -0.37 16.47
CA PHE A 249 -7.36 -1.40 17.01
C PHE A 249 -7.94 -2.15 18.21
N CYS A 250 -8.41 -1.40 19.21
CA CYS A 250 -8.97 -1.99 20.41
C CYS A 250 -10.29 -2.74 20.11
N SER A 251 -11.13 -2.19 19.23
CA SER A 251 -12.40 -2.78 18.81
C SER A 251 -12.21 -4.11 18.11
N THR A 252 -11.25 -4.20 17.20
CA THR A 252 -10.90 -5.43 16.48
C THR A 252 -10.38 -6.51 17.42
N LEU A 253 -9.45 -6.18 18.32
CA LEU A 253 -8.95 -7.15 19.31
C LEU A 253 -10.06 -7.64 20.25
N MET A 254 -10.91 -6.74 20.72
CA MET A 254 -12.07 -7.08 21.54
C MET A 254 -12.99 -8.06 20.79
N SER A 255 -13.28 -7.77 19.53
CA SER A 255 -14.15 -8.60 18.69
C SER A 255 -13.60 -10.01 18.53
N LEU A 256 -12.30 -10.15 18.24
CA LEU A 256 -11.62 -11.45 18.14
C LEU A 256 -11.70 -12.27 19.45
N LEU A 257 -11.51 -11.61 20.60
CA LEU A 257 -11.52 -12.27 21.91
C LEU A 257 -12.92 -12.73 22.33
N TYR A 258 -13.96 -11.91 22.15
CA TYR A 258 -15.33 -12.29 22.47
C TYR A 258 -15.93 -13.25 21.44
N GLY A 259 -15.54 -13.12 20.17
CA GLY A 259 -16.00 -13.97 19.09
C GLY A 259 -15.40 -15.39 19.10
N LYS A 260 -14.27 -15.61 19.79
CA LYS A 260 -13.69 -16.94 20.08
C LYS A 260 -13.50 -17.81 18.83
N GLY A 261 -13.19 -17.19 17.70
CA GLY A 261 -12.97 -17.86 16.42
C GLY A 261 -14.26 -18.21 15.65
N ASP A 262 -15.45 -17.84 16.13
CA ASP A 262 -16.68 -17.93 15.34
C ASP A 262 -16.77 -16.77 14.34
N PHE A 263 -16.94 -17.08 13.04
CA PHE A 263 -16.85 -16.08 11.98
C PHE A 263 -17.95 -15.03 12.06
N LYS A 264 -19.21 -15.46 12.18
CA LYS A 264 -20.36 -14.55 12.15
C LYS A 264 -20.44 -13.72 13.43
N SER A 265 -20.26 -14.34 14.58
CA SER A 265 -20.31 -13.64 15.87
C SER A 265 -19.20 -12.60 15.98
N THR A 266 -17.98 -12.92 15.51
CA THR A 266 -16.86 -11.96 15.54
C THR A 266 -17.15 -10.74 14.66
N ILE A 267 -17.59 -10.94 13.42
CA ILE A 267 -17.93 -9.84 12.50
C ILE A 267 -19.10 -9.01 13.06
N GLN A 268 -20.12 -9.66 13.62
CA GLN A 268 -21.24 -8.96 14.24
C GLN A 268 -20.78 -8.07 15.40
N ILE A 269 -19.90 -8.55 16.27
CA ILE A 269 -19.36 -7.74 17.37
C ILE A 269 -18.56 -6.55 16.81
N ALA A 270 -17.71 -6.77 15.80
CA ALA A 270 -16.92 -5.71 15.18
C ALA A 270 -17.79 -4.58 14.60
N ILE A 271 -18.89 -4.95 13.93
CA ILE A 271 -19.84 -3.99 13.35
C ILE A 271 -20.64 -3.26 14.44
N LEU A 272 -21.20 -4.00 15.40
CA LEU A 272 -22.03 -3.40 16.46
C LEU A 272 -21.22 -2.60 17.47
N ALA A 273 -19.90 -2.79 17.57
CA ALA A 273 -19.03 -1.95 18.38
C ALA A 273 -19.04 -0.48 17.93
N GLY A 274 -19.18 -0.25 16.62
CA GLY A 274 -19.31 1.07 16.00
C GLY A 274 -17.98 1.68 15.56
N TRP A 275 -17.96 3.02 15.50
CA TRP A 275 -16.90 3.81 14.89
C TRP A 275 -16.73 3.48 13.41
N ASP A 276 -15.49 3.37 12.95
CA ASP A 276 -15.14 3.00 11.58
C ASP A 276 -15.23 1.46 11.44
N CYS A 277 -16.46 0.94 11.47
CA CYS A 277 -16.70 -0.46 11.83
C CYS A 277 -16.54 -1.47 10.69
N ASP A 278 -16.60 -1.01 9.45
CA ASP A 278 -16.34 -1.79 8.24
C ASP A 278 -14.90 -2.30 8.18
N CYS A 279 -13.93 -1.43 8.46
CA CYS A 279 -12.53 -1.84 8.50
C CYS A 279 -12.25 -2.87 9.60
N ASN A 280 -12.84 -2.67 10.79
CA ASN A 280 -12.73 -3.64 11.89
C ASN A 280 -13.31 -5.00 11.47
N ALA A 281 -14.45 -5.00 10.78
CA ALA A 281 -15.08 -6.19 10.26
C ALA A 281 -14.25 -6.86 9.15
N ALA A 282 -13.62 -6.07 8.29
CA ALA A 282 -12.72 -6.53 7.24
C ALA A 282 -11.52 -7.27 7.83
N THR A 283 -10.79 -6.64 8.75
CA THR A 283 -9.61 -7.23 9.40
C THR A 283 -9.95 -8.52 10.16
N VAL A 284 -11.03 -8.56 10.96
CA VAL A 284 -11.41 -9.81 11.64
C VAL A 284 -11.84 -10.89 10.63
N GLY A 285 -12.49 -10.49 9.54
CA GLY A 285 -12.85 -11.37 8.43
C GLY A 285 -11.61 -11.99 7.78
N ALA A 286 -10.59 -11.19 7.48
CA ALA A 286 -9.31 -11.63 6.93
C ALA A 286 -8.60 -12.61 7.86
N ILE A 287 -8.48 -12.28 9.15
CA ILE A 287 -7.82 -13.13 10.15
C ILE A 287 -8.54 -14.47 10.30
N LEU A 288 -9.87 -14.47 10.47
CA LEU A 288 -10.63 -15.71 10.61
C LEU A 288 -10.68 -16.51 9.31
N GLY A 289 -10.67 -15.83 8.17
CA GLY A 289 -10.50 -16.43 6.85
C GLY A 289 -9.15 -17.13 6.70
N ALA A 290 -8.06 -16.50 7.14
CA ALA A 290 -6.74 -17.13 7.19
C ALA A 290 -6.69 -18.32 8.16
N ILE A 291 -7.40 -18.28 9.29
CA ILE A 291 -7.51 -19.42 10.23
C ILE A 291 -8.25 -20.59 9.59
N LYS A 292 -9.43 -20.34 9.00
CA LYS A 292 -10.37 -21.38 8.55
C LYS A 292 -10.12 -21.88 7.14
N GLY A 293 -9.55 -21.03 6.28
CA GLY A 293 -9.59 -21.22 4.83
C GLY A 293 -10.97 -20.98 4.24
N PHE A 294 -11.03 -20.74 2.93
CA PHE A 294 -12.29 -20.55 2.21
C PHE A 294 -13.22 -21.74 2.42
N SER A 295 -12.67 -22.96 2.40
CA SER A 295 -13.40 -24.20 2.66
C SER A 295 -14.03 -24.30 4.06
N GLY A 296 -13.52 -23.53 5.04
CA GLY A 296 -13.99 -23.51 6.43
C GLY A 296 -14.86 -22.30 6.80
N LEU A 297 -15.08 -21.36 5.88
CA LEU A 297 -15.99 -20.23 6.10
C LEU A 297 -17.47 -20.68 6.07
N PRO A 298 -18.41 -19.89 6.65
CA PRO A 298 -19.83 -20.26 6.67
C PRO A 298 -20.40 -20.49 5.26
N ALA A 299 -20.85 -21.72 4.99
CA ALA A 299 -21.30 -22.15 3.68
C ALA A 299 -22.48 -21.35 3.13
N ASP A 300 -23.36 -20.85 4.00
CA ASP A 300 -24.52 -20.05 3.61
C ASP A 300 -24.13 -18.63 3.12
N LEU A 301 -22.94 -18.16 3.49
CA LEU A 301 -22.34 -16.94 2.95
C LEU A 301 -21.54 -17.26 1.69
N THR A 302 -20.59 -18.19 1.76
CA THR A 302 -19.67 -18.47 0.65
C THR A 302 -20.35 -19.04 -0.59
N ALA A 303 -21.46 -19.76 -0.45
CA ALA A 303 -22.24 -20.25 -1.59
C ALA A 303 -22.84 -19.12 -2.45
N LYS A 304 -22.89 -17.89 -1.94
CA LYS A 304 -23.41 -16.70 -2.62
C LYS A 304 -22.31 -15.72 -3.04
N CYS A 305 -21.06 -15.98 -2.66
CA CYS A 305 -19.92 -15.15 -3.04
C CYS A 305 -19.45 -15.52 -4.45
N GLY A 306 -19.38 -14.53 -5.33
CA GLY A 306 -18.71 -14.69 -6.61
C GLY A 306 -17.20 -14.50 -6.51
N ASP A 307 -16.51 -14.77 -7.61
CA ASP A 307 -15.05 -14.74 -7.69
C ASP A 307 -14.51 -13.43 -8.30
N LYS A 308 -15.36 -12.57 -8.88
CA LYS A 308 -14.91 -11.38 -9.60
C LYS A 308 -14.56 -10.24 -8.65
N TYR A 309 -13.44 -9.57 -8.93
CA TYR A 309 -12.98 -8.39 -8.22
C TYR A 309 -12.78 -7.24 -9.23
N LYS A 310 -13.74 -6.32 -9.25
CA LYS A 310 -13.88 -5.28 -10.27
C LYS A 310 -13.21 -4.00 -9.80
N ASN A 311 -12.29 -3.50 -10.60
CA ASN A 311 -11.59 -2.28 -10.31
C ASN A 311 -12.45 -1.05 -10.66
N THR A 312 -12.80 -0.28 -9.65
CA THR A 312 -13.58 0.96 -9.79
C THR A 312 -12.76 2.21 -9.45
N ASN A 313 -11.63 2.09 -8.74
CA ASN A 313 -10.93 3.25 -8.16
C ASN A 313 -9.39 3.20 -8.20
N ARG A 314 -8.77 2.21 -8.85
CA ARG A 314 -7.30 2.14 -9.07
C ARG A 314 -6.98 2.32 -10.55
N ALA A 315 -6.94 3.58 -10.99
CA ALA A 315 -6.88 3.93 -12.41
C ALA A 315 -5.75 3.22 -13.16
N GLY A 316 -6.04 2.58 -14.30
CA GLY A 316 -5.03 1.91 -15.13
C GLY A 316 -4.78 0.44 -14.78
N LEU A 317 -5.23 -0.03 -13.61
CA LEU A 317 -5.26 -1.46 -13.30
C LEU A 317 -6.51 -2.12 -13.90
N LYS A 318 -6.45 -3.42 -14.16
CA LYS A 318 -7.54 -4.21 -14.75
C LYS A 318 -8.33 -4.93 -13.65
N ASP A 319 -9.56 -5.33 -13.96
CA ASP A 319 -10.31 -6.27 -13.13
C ASP A 319 -9.51 -7.55 -12.87
N ASP A 320 -9.80 -8.19 -11.74
CA ASP A 320 -9.13 -9.40 -11.26
C ASP A 320 -10.19 -10.42 -10.78
N THR A 321 -9.72 -11.55 -10.24
CA THR A 321 -10.57 -12.47 -9.47
C THR A 321 -9.95 -12.76 -8.12
N VAL A 322 -10.78 -13.01 -7.11
CA VAL A 322 -10.32 -13.32 -5.74
C VAL A 322 -9.43 -14.57 -5.75
N SER A 323 -9.78 -15.58 -6.55
CA SER A 323 -8.92 -16.75 -6.75
C SER A 323 -7.57 -16.41 -7.37
N ASN A 324 -7.52 -15.50 -8.36
CA ASN A 324 -6.26 -15.08 -8.97
C ASN A 324 -5.41 -14.21 -8.02
N ILE A 325 -6.03 -13.31 -7.25
CA ILE A 325 -5.36 -12.57 -6.18
C ILE A 325 -4.68 -13.55 -5.21
N ALA A 326 -5.40 -14.59 -4.75
CA ALA A 326 -4.82 -15.60 -3.88
C ALA A 326 -3.62 -16.35 -4.50
N LEU A 327 -3.66 -16.64 -5.80
CA LEU A 327 -2.53 -17.24 -6.54
C LEU A 327 -1.31 -16.30 -6.63
N ARG A 328 -1.54 -15.01 -6.86
CA ARG A 328 -0.48 -13.99 -6.91
C ARG A 328 0.23 -13.87 -5.56
N ILE A 329 -0.55 -13.83 -4.48
CA ILE A 329 -0.04 -13.82 -3.10
C ILE A 329 0.74 -15.10 -2.80
N GLN A 330 0.23 -16.27 -3.21
CA GLN A 330 0.96 -17.54 -3.09
C GLN A 330 2.30 -17.52 -3.81
N THR A 331 2.35 -16.93 -5.01
CA THR A 331 3.59 -16.79 -5.78
C THR A 331 4.60 -15.89 -5.06
N ILE A 332 4.15 -14.79 -4.45
CA ILE A 332 5.01 -13.90 -3.66
C ILE A 332 5.50 -14.61 -2.38
N ALA A 333 4.61 -15.33 -1.69
CA ALA A 333 4.97 -16.07 -0.48
C ALA A 333 5.99 -17.17 -0.76
N GLU A 334 5.86 -17.90 -1.86
CA GLU A 334 6.85 -18.89 -2.29
C GLU A 334 8.25 -18.27 -2.45
N LYS A 335 8.33 -17.08 -3.05
CA LYS A 335 9.60 -16.34 -3.16
C LYS A 335 10.13 -15.92 -1.79
N ASN A 336 9.27 -15.41 -0.90
CA ASN A 336 9.65 -14.97 0.44
C ASN A 336 10.15 -16.15 1.29
N ILE A 337 9.46 -17.29 1.25
CA ILE A 337 9.83 -18.53 1.98
C ILE A 337 11.24 -18.98 1.58
N VAL A 338 11.52 -19.07 0.28
CA VAL A 338 12.85 -19.47 -0.21
C VAL A 338 13.92 -18.43 0.16
N ALA A 339 13.61 -17.13 0.00
CA ALA A 339 14.54 -16.05 0.33
C ALA A 339 14.89 -15.96 1.82
N ARG A 340 14.11 -16.60 2.70
CA ARG A 340 14.32 -16.64 4.15
C ARG A 340 14.83 -17.98 4.66
N GLY A 341 15.35 -18.82 3.77
CA GLY A 341 15.97 -20.11 4.13
C GLY A 341 14.97 -21.26 4.31
N GLY A 342 13.70 -21.02 3.99
CA GLY A 342 12.72 -22.08 3.79
C GLY A 342 12.93 -22.82 2.47
N SER A 343 12.08 -23.80 2.19
CA SER A 343 12.12 -24.56 0.94
C SER A 343 10.73 -24.98 0.48
N ILE A 344 10.61 -25.23 -0.82
CA ILE A 344 9.43 -25.83 -1.44
C ILE A 344 9.79 -27.27 -1.78
N VAL A 345 8.98 -28.23 -1.32
CA VAL A 345 9.24 -29.65 -1.56
C VAL A 345 7.97 -30.34 -2.06
N GLY A 346 8.14 -31.41 -2.84
CA GLY A 346 7.04 -32.06 -3.55
C GLY A 346 6.55 -31.25 -4.76
N SER A 347 5.54 -31.78 -5.43
CA SER A 347 4.91 -31.17 -6.61
C SER A 347 3.42 -31.52 -6.70
N GLY A 348 2.65 -30.76 -7.48
CA GLY A 348 1.20 -30.95 -7.59
C GLY A 348 0.52 -30.90 -6.22
N GLU A 349 -0.35 -31.87 -5.94
CA GLU A 349 -1.08 -31.99 -4.66
C GLU A 349 -0.15 -32.25 -3.46
N SER A 350 1.04 -32.82 -3.69
CA SER A 350 2.03 -33.07 -2.63
C SER A 350 2.91 -31.85 -2.31
N LYS A 351 2.78 -30.76 -3.07
CA LYS A 351 3.58 -29.54 -2.89
C LYS A 351 3.35 -28.97 -1.48
N LYS A 352 4.43 -28.73 -0.75
CA LYS A 352 4.41 -28.15 0.60
C LYS A 352 5.53 -27.15 0.78
N TYR A 353 5.31 -26.23 1.72
CA TYR A 353 6.28 -25.23 2.13
C TYR A 353 6.88 -25.61 3.46
N VAL A 354 8.21 -25.57 3.54
CA VAL A 354 8.98 -25.63 4.79
C VAL A 354 9.42 -24.21 5.09
N ILE A 355 8.94 -23.66 6.19
CA ILE A 355 9.04 -22.24 6.51
C ILE A 355 9.97 -22.04 7.69
N VAL A 356 10.83 -21.02 7.57
CA VAL A 356 11.72 -20.49 8.61
C VAL A 356 11.32 -19.04 8.84
N ASP A 357 11.21 -18.61 10.10
CA ASP A 357 10.95 -17.21 10.43
C ASP A 357 12.22 -16.37 10.21
N GLY A 358 12.37 -15.84 8.99
CA GLY A 358 13.46 -14.95 8.62
C GLY A 358 12.97 -13.51 8.45
N ALA A 359 13.59 -12.59 9.18
CA ALA A 359 13.23 -11.16 9.20
C ALA A 359 13.27 -10.52 7.79
N PHE A 360 12.47 -9.47 7.61
CA PHE A 360 12.52 -8.63 6.42
C PHE A 360 13.67 -7.61 6.51
N THR A 361 14.42 -7.45 5.42
CA THR A 361 15.44 -6.41 5.31
C THR A 361 14.88 -5.29 4.44
N PRO A 362 14.57 -4.11 5.01
CA PRO A 362 13.99 -3.03 4.23
C PRO A 362 14.99 -2.50 3.18
N PRO A 363 14.52 -2.13 1.97
CA PRO A 363 15.32 -1.37 1.01
C PRO A 363 15.86 -0.08 1.62
N LYS A 364 16.94 0.45 1.02
CA LYS A 364 17.58 1.68 1.49
C LYS A 364 16.58 2.84 1.45
N ILE A 365 16.42 3.53 2.58
CA ILE A 365 15.58 4.71 2.68
C ILE A 365 16.24 5.86 1.89
N GLU A 366 15.48 6.41 0.95
CA GLU A 366 15.88 7.55 0.13
C GLU A 366 15.79 8.87 0.94
N PRO A 367 16.49 9.95 0.54
CA PRO A 367 16.33 11.25 1.18
C PRO A 367 14.88 11.79 1.12
N GLU A 368 14.47 12.56 2.13
CA GLU A 368 13.09 13.08 2.30
C GLU A 368 12.49 13.73 1.07
N LYS A 369 13.27 14.64 0.49
CA LYS A 369 12.98 15.19 -0.80
C LYS A 369 14.01 14.66 -1.77
N VAL A 370 13.51 14.16 -2.87
CA VAL A 370 14.37 13.97 -4.03
C VAL A 370 14.44 15.30 -4.74
N ILE A 371 15.53 16.02 -4.55
CA ILE A 371 15.91 17.08 -5.48
C ILE A 371 16.45 16.35 -6.71
N SER A 372 15.57 15.86 -7.59
CA SER A 372 16.01 15.08 -8.75
C SER A 372 16.62 15.95 -9.85
N ASN A 373 16.31 17.25 -9.85
CA ASN A 373 16.54 18.12 -10.99
C ASN A 373 17.13 19.48 -10.58
N VAL A 374 18.44 19.64 -10.69
CA VAL A 374 19.12 20.92 -10.41
C VAL A 374 19.15 21.76 -11.68
N ILE A 375 18.78 23.04 -11.54
CA ILE A 375 18.86 24.05 -12.61
C ILE A 375 19.87 25.13 -12.18
N PRO A 376 20.85 25.52 -13.01
CA PRO A 376 21.11 25.06 -14.39
C PRO A 376 21.52 23.58 -14.46
N GLY A 377 21.14 22.90 -15.54
CA GLY A 377 21.42 21.47 -15.73
C GLY A 377 20.43 20.78 -16.68
N ARG A 378 20.74 19.51 -17.00
CA ARG A 378 19.88 18.61 -17.76
C ARG A 378 18.97 17.82 -16.83
N ILE A 379 17.75 17.60 -17.30
CA ILE A 379 16.68 16.85 -16.63
C ILE A 379 16.17 15.83 -17.64
N GLU A 380 16.46 14.56 -17.36
CA GLU A 380 15.97 13.44 -18.17
C GLU A 380 14.45 13.28 -17.99
N ALA A 381 13.74 12.79 -19.01
CA ALA A 381 12.28 12.73 -19.01
C ALA A 381 11.72 11.88 -17.86
N GLU A 382 12.39 10.78 -17.54
CA GLU A 382 12.07 9.82 -16.47
C GLU A 382 12.33 10.34 -15.05
N ASN A 383 13.01 11.49 -14.91
CA ASN A 383 13.21 12.17 -13.63
C ASN A 383 12.03 13.05 -13.20
N CYS A 384 10.89 12.90 -13.88
CA CYS A 384 9.62 13.47 -13.44
C CYS A 384 9.07 12.73 -12.21
N THR A 385 8.15 13.38 -11.50
CA THR A 385 7.48 12.86 -10.31
C THR A 385 6.13 12.25 -10.61
N SER A 386 5.71 12.18 -11.88
CA SER A 386 4.50 11.51 -12.34
C SER A 386 4.53 11.34 -13.85
N ILE A 387 4.16 10.14 -14.34
CA ILE A 387 3.95 9.81 -15.75
C ILE A 387 2.57 9.16 -15.83
N ARG A 388 1.57 9.90 -16.33
CA ARG A 388 0.21 9.38 -16.49
C ARG A 388 -0.16 9.28 -17.96
N ASP A 389 -0.69 8.13 -18.37
CA ASP A 389 -1.19 7.89 -19.74
C ASP A 389 -0.10 8.07 -20.82
N MET A 390 1.14 7.67 -20.50
CA MET A 390 2.35 7.75 -21.32
C MET A 390 3.22 6.50 -21.05
N THR A 391 4.11 6.14 -21.97
CA THR A 391 5.02 4.98 -21.85
C THR A 391 6.46 5.42 -21.58
N LEU A 392 7.23 4.61 -20.85
CA LEU A 392 8.69 4.72 -20.81
C LEU A 392 9.26 3.70 -21.79
N GLU A 393 10.11 4.15 -22.69
CA GLU A 393 10.68 3.34 -23.76
C GLU A 393 12.19 3.55 -23.88
N GLU A 394 12.91 2.53 -24.33
CA GLU A 394 14.36 2.61 -24.53
C GLU A 394 14.72 3.42 -25.78
N THR A 395 15.80 4.21 -25.71
CA THR A 395 16.30 5.00 -26.84
C THR A 395 17.81 4.90 -27.02
N GLY A 396 18.24 4.92 -28.28
CA GLY A 396 19.65 5.08 -28.66
C GLY A 396 20.16 6.52 -28.70
N ASP A 397 19.32 7.53 -28.39
CA ASP A 397 19.63 8.98 -28.52
C ASP A 397 20.53 9.55 -27.40
N GLY A 398 21.31 8.70 -26.73
CA GLY A 398 22.15 9.07 -25.58
C GLY A 398 21.33 9.49 -24.34
N GLY A 399 22.01 9.97 -23.29
CA GLY A 399 21.39 10.17 -21.97
C GLY A 399 21.35 8.87 -21.16
N ASN A 400 20.31 8.69 -20.35
CA ASN A 400 20.11 7.47 -19.56
C ASN A 400 19.51 6.31 -20.36
N GLY A 401 19.25 6.50 -21.66
CA GLY A 401 18.74 5.46 -22.55
C GLY A 401 17.23 5.25 -22.48
N VAL A 402 16.48 6.17 -21.86
CA VAL A 402 15.02 6.09 -21.73
C VAL A 402 14.38 7.39 -22.19
N PHE A 403 13.21 7.32 -22.82
CA PHE A 403 12.37 8.48 -23.16
C PHE A 403 10.92 8.23 -22.78
N VAL A 404 10.11 9.29 -22.77
CA VAL A 404 8.66 9.22 -22.58
C VAL A 404 7.96 9.23 -23.94
N GLY A 405 7.28 8.14 -24.26
CA GLY A 405 6.46 7.91 -25.44
C GLY A 405 4.97 8.06 -25.18
N ASP A 406 4.17 7.84 -26.23
CA ASP A 406 2.70 7.91 -26.20
C ASP A 406 2.14 9.18 -25.54
N ILE A 407 2.81 10.32 -25.74
CA ILE A 407 2.38 11.60 -25.18
C ILE A 407 1.13 12.07 -25.91
N ASN A 408 -0.02 11.88 -25.27
CA ASN A 408 -1.33 12.28 -25.78
C ASN A 408 -1.63 13.76 -25.52
N ASP A 409 -2.66 14.27 -26.19
CA ASP A 409 -3.21 15.60 -25.90
C ASP A 409 -3.51 15.74 -24.39
N LYS A 410 -3.06 16.86 -23.82
CA LYS A 410 -3.21 17.24 -22.40
C LYS A 410 -2.38 16.41 -21.40
N ALA A 411 -1.46 15.57 -21.87
CA ALA A 411 -0.51 14.85 -21.01
C ALA A 411 0.35 15.81 -20.18
N LYS A 412 0.76 15.37 -19.00
CA LYS A 412 1.43 16.21 -17.98
C LYS A 412 2.58 15.43 -17.35
N LEU A 413 3.78 15.99 -17.41
CA LEU A 413 4.92 15.55 -16.62
C LEU A 413 5.27 16.63 -15.60
N TYR A 414 5.44 16.21 -14.35
CA TYR A 414 5.78 17.10 -13.24
C TYR A 414 7.24 16.95 -12.87
N TYR A 415 7.95 18.07 -12.72
CA TYR A 415 9.35 18.10 -12.34
C TYR A 415 9.52 18.99 -11.12
N ASN A 416 9.88 18.39 -9.99
CA ASN A 416 10.41 19.15 -8.87
C ASN A 416 11.85 19.55 -9.22
N VAL A 417 12.10 20.86 -9.28
CA VAL A 417 13.39 21.42 -9.65
C VAL A 417 13.93 22.29 -8.53
N GLN A 418 15.24 22.32 -8.37
CA GLN A 418 15.92 23.30 -7.52
C GLN A 418 16.72 24.25 -8.41
N VAL A 419 16.24 25.49 -8.51
CA VAL A 419 16.91 26.54 -9.27
C VAL A 419 17.93 27.23 -8.37
N LYS A 420 19.22 27.02 -8.66
CA LYS A 420 20.33 27.54 -7.85
C LYS A 420 20.44 29.07 -7.92
N THR A 421 20.08 29.65 -9.06
CA THR A 421 20.22 31.09 -9.35
C THR A 421 18.97 31.61 -10.05
N ALA A 422 18.35 32.67 -9.54
CA ALA A 422 17.24 33.30 -10.27
C ALA A 422 17.77 33.94 -11.58
N GLY A 423 17.04 33.82 -12.68
CA GLY A 423 17.50 34.38 -13.94
C GLY A 423 16.71 33.93 -15.16
N THR A 424 17.18 34.36 -16.33
CA THR A 424 16.70 33.89 -17.63
C THR A 424 17.54 32.67 -18.04
N TYR A 425 16.87 31.60 -18.41
CA TYR A 425 17.46 30.35 -18.86
C TYR A 425 17.10 30.10 -20.31
N LYS A 426 18.04 29.58 -21.09
CA LYS A 426 17.73 28.90 -22.34
C LYS A 426 17.20 27.51 -21.98
N ALA A 427 15.91 27.30 -22.16
CA ALA A 427 15.26 26.01 -21.98
C ALA A 427 15.27 25.27 -23.32
N SER A 428 15.91 24.10 -23.36
CA SER A 428 16.00 23.23 -24.53
C SER A 428 15.26 21.93 -24.26
N PHE A 429 14.55 21.39 -25.24
CA PHE A 429 13.76 20.17 -25.16
C PHE A 429 14.15 19.23 -26.30
N ARG A 430 14.48 17.98 -25.98
CA ARG A 430 14.75 16.93 -26.96
C ARG A 430 13.51 16.13 -27.24
N VAL A 431 13.03 16.23 -28.47
CA VAL A 431 11.73 15.71 -28.90
C VAL A 431 11.86 14.93 -30.21
N ALA A 432 10.96 13.97 -30.43
CA ALA A 432 10.78 13.28 -31.69
C ALA A 432 9.29 13.25 -32.07
N SER A 433 8.94 13.42 -33.34
CA SER A 433 7.57 13.37 -33.83
C SER A 433 7.55 13.09 -35.33
N SER A 434 6.56 12.31 -35.77
CA SER A 434 6.28 12.08 -37.20
C SER A 434 5.37 13.15 -37.82
N THR A 435 4.98 14.18 -37.05
CA THR A 435 4.10 15.25 -37.53
C THR A 435 4.50 16.61 -36.94
N ALA A 436 4.02 17.71 -37.53
CA ALA A 436 4.22 19.06 -37.01
C ALA A 436 3.04 19.58 -36.16
N LYS A 437 2.28 18.69 -35.51
CA LYS A 437 1.08 19.04 -34.73
C LYS A 437 1.34 19.26 -33.24
N GLY A 438 2.41 18.67 -32.71
CA GLY A 438 2.71 18.68 -31.27
C GLY A 438 2.96 20.09 -30.74
N VAL A 439 2.49 20.35 -29.52
CA VAL A 439 2.72 21.61 -28.81
C VAL A 439 3.06 21.33 -27.36
N ILE A 440 4.23 21.81 -26.93
CA ILE A 440 4.72 21.74 -25.56
C ILE A 440 4.53 23.09 -24.87
N GLU A 441 4.00 23.06 -23.66
CA GLU A 441 3.97 24.20 -22.75
C GLU A 441 4.73 23.86 -21.48
N LEU A 442 5.64 24.75 -21.07
CA LEU A 442 6.23 24.70 -19.73
C LEU A 442 5.41 25.62 -18.83
N ARG A 443 4.98 25.11 -17.69
CA ARG A 443 4.08 25.80 -16.75
C ARG A 443 4.60 25.76 -15.32
N LYS A 444 4.22 26.75 -14.50
CA LYS A 444 4.39 26.69 -13.04
C LYS A 444 3.28 25.85 -12.39
N LYS A 445 3.42 25.60 -11.08
CA LYS A 445 2.44 24.89 -10.25
C LYS A 445 1.01 25.46 -10.33
N ASP A 446 0.88 26.78 -10.43
CA ASP A 446 -0.40 27.50 -10.51
C ASP A 446 -1.05 27.48 -11.90
N ASN A 447 -0.54 26.65 -12.83
CA ASN A 447 -0.92 26.56 -14.25
C ASN A 447 -0.49 27.72 -15.14
N SER A 448 0.20 28.75 -14.63
CA SER A 448 0.71 29.83 -15.47
C SER A 448 1.69 29.29 -16.51
N ILE A 449 1.52 29.72 -17.76
CA ILE A 449 2.39 29.33 -18.88
C ILE A 449 3.63 30.21 -18.86
N ILE A 450 4.80 29.59 -18.75
CA ILE A 450 6.09 30.28 -18.79
C ILE A 450 6.81 30.10 -20.13
N ALA A 451 6.42 29.09 -20.92
CA ALA A 451 6.83 28.92 -22.31
C ALA A 451 5.83 28.07 -23.09
N SER A 452 5.74 28.30 -24.41
CA SER A 452 5.01 27.47 -25.37
C SER A 452 5.84 27.33 -26.63
N LEU A 453 6.00 26.11 -27.14
CA LEU A 453 6.72 25.84 -28.38
C LEU A 453 5.95 24.83 -29.24
N ASN A 454 6.01 25.02 -30.55
CA ASN A 454 5.57 24.01 -31.51
C ASN A 454 6.67 22.96 -31.67
N ILE A 455 6.26 21.70 -31.81
CA ILE A 455 7.14 20.59 -32.10
C ILE A 455 7.13 20.35 -33.61
N PRO A 456 8.28 20.45 -34.28
CA PRO A 456 8.35 20.20 -35.71
C PRO A 456 8.24 18.71 -36.00
N ASP A 457 7.90 18.40 -37.25
CA ASP A 457 8.15 17.06 -37.79
C ASP A 457 9.66 16.79 -37.76
N THR A 458 10.04 15.78 -36.99
CA THR A 458 11.44 15.38 -36.84
C THR A 458 11.85 14.29 -37.83
N GLY A 459 10.90 13.75 -38.60
CA GLY A 459 11.09 12.69 -39.57
C GLY A 459 10.83 11.28 -39.02
N GLY A 460 10.26 11.16 -37.81
CA GLY A 460 9.92 9.87 -37.21
C GLY A 460 9.88 9.89 -35.69
N VAL A 461 9.28 8.85 -35.10
CA VAL A 461 9.12 8.67 -33.63
C VAL A 461 10.46 8.46 -32.89
N ASP A 462 11.52 8.09 -33.61
CA ASP A 462 12.87 7.85 -33.09
C ASP A 462 13.91 8.86 -33.64
N LYS A 463 13.45 9.89 -34.37
CA LYS A 463 14.32 10.92 -34.97
C LYS A 463 14.29 12.15 -34.10
N TRP A 464 15.39 12.44 -33.42
CA TRP A 464 15.37 13.43 -32.35
C TRP A 464 15.88 14.80 -32.80
N LYS A 465 15.14 15.85 -32.46
CA LYS A 465 15.54 17.26 -32.62
C LYS A 465 15.49 17.97 -31.28
N THR A 466 16.34 19.00 -31.14
CA THR A 466 16.32 19.88 -29.97
C THR A 466 15.69 21.21 -30.33
N ILE A 467 14.59 21.55 -29.66
CA ILE A 467 13.94 22.86 -29.77
C ILE A 467 14.24 23.68 -28.50
N SER A 468 14.30 25.00 -28.60
CA SER A 468 14.66 25.85 -27.46
C SER A 468 13.83 27.13 -27.39
N THR A 469 13.68 27.66 -26.19
CA THR A 469 13.14 29.01 -25.91
C THR A 469 13.86 29.62 -24.70
N THR A 470 13.45 30.81 -24.28
CA THR A 470 13.91 31.43 -23.03
C THR A 470 12.81 31.42 -21.98
N VAL A 471 13.17 31.14 -20.74
CA VAL A 471 12.25 31.14 -19.59
C VAL A 471 12.88 31.88 -18.43
N LYS A 472 12.05 32.55 -17.62
CA LYS A 472 12.50 33.21 -16.39
C LYS A 472 12.15 32.31 -15.19
N LEU A 473 13.15 31.97 -14.39
CA LEU A 473 13.01 31.13 -13.21
C LEU A 473 13.47 31.88 -11.97
N GLU A 474 12.72 31.72 -10.88
CA GLU A 474 13.09 32.25 -9.57
C GLU A 474 14.10 31.32 -8.89
N LYS A 475 14.82 31.78 -7.86
CA LYS A 475 15.72 30.91 -7.08
C LYS A 475 14.90 30.07 -6.12
N GLY A 476 15.30 28.81 -5.93
CA GLY A 476 14.72 27.91 -4.94
C GLY A 476 13.97 26.74 -5.55
N ASP A 477 13.29 26.00 -4.68
CA ASP A 477 12.54 24.81 -5.05
C ASP A 477 11.24 25.20 -5.78
N GLN A 478 11.02 24.64 -6.97
CA GLN A 478 9.87 24.92 -7.82
C GLN A 478 9.30 23.63 -8.42
N VAL A 479 8.02 23.66 -8.80
CA VAL A 479 7.41 22.63 -9.64
C VAL A 479 7.27 23.19 -11.05
N LEU A 480 7.97 22.58 -12.00
CA LEU A 480 7.75 22.81 -13.41
C LEU A 480 6.86 21.70 -13.96
N ARG A 481 5.91 22.07 -14.81
CA ARG A 481 5.06 21.11 -15.51
C ARG A 481 5.30 21.23 -17.00
N LEU A 482 5.72 20.13 -17.60
CA LEU A 482 5.69 19.96 -19.05
C LEU A 482 4.28 19.48 -19.41
N TYR A 483 3.59 20.26 -20.24
CA TYR A 483 2.21 20.02 -20.64
C TYR A 483 2.14 19.88 -22.16
N ALA A 484 1.65 18.74 -22.64
CA ALA A 484 1.38 18.52 -24.05
C ALA A 484 0.04 19.17 -24.40
N LYS A 485 0.03 20.44 -24.85
CA LYS A 485 -1.20 21.07 -25.32
C LYS A 485 -1.78 20.29 -26.51
N SER A 486 -0.89 19.81 -27.38
CA SER A 486 -1.19 18.76 -28.36
C SER A 486 -0.08 17.70 -28.34
N GLY A 487 -0.47 16.43 -28.33
CA GLY A 487 0.36 15.24 -28.25
C GLY A 487 0.85 14.72 -29.60
N GLY A 488 1.19 13.43 -29.68
CA GLY A 488 1.72 12.76 -30.88
C GLY A 488 3.22 12.92 -31.07
N TRP A 489 3.97 13.01 -29.96
CA TRP A 489 5.42 13.20 -29.95
C TRP A 489 6.05 12.51 -28.73
N ASN A 490 7.35 12.31 -28.80
CA ASN A 490 8.16 11.66 -27.78
C ASN A 490 9.10 12.67 -27.14
N PHE A 491 9.40 12.50 -25.86
CA PHE A 491 10.21 13.42 -25.05
C PHE A 491 11.37 12.69 -24.37
N ASN A 492 12.61 13.13 -24.61
CA ASN A 492 13.79 12.49 -24.03
C ASN A 492 14.33 13.27 -22.81
N TRP A 493 14.58 14.58 -22.96
CA TRP A 493 15.11 15.40 -21.86
C TRP A 493 14.84 16.87 -22.09
N MET A 494 14.94 17.65 -21.01
CA MET A 494 15.04 19.11 -21.07
C MET A 494 16.32 19.61 -20.40
N GLN A 495 16.84 20.74 -20.88
CA GLN A 495 18.05 21.35 -20.33
C GLN A 495 17.86 22.84 -20.14
N PHE A 496 18.35 23.35 -19.01
CA PHE A 496 18.30 24.75 -18.63
C PHE A 496 19.72 25.30 -18.49
N ASP A 497 20.13 26.13 -19.44
CA ASP A 497 21.40 26.83 -19.39
C ASP A 497 21.16 28.28 -18.99
N LEU A 498 21.80 28.74 -17.91
CA LEU A 498 21.66 30.13 -17.47
C LEU A 498 22.21 31.07 -18.55
N VAL A 499 21.37 31.98 -19.03
CA VAL A 499 21.81 33.02 -19.98
C VAL A 499 22.64 34.01 -19.20
N LYS A 500 23.96 33.97 -19.39
CA LYS A 500 24.86 34.97 -18.83
C LYS A 500 24.55 36.32 -19.48
N LYS A 501 24.40 37.35 -18.64
CA LYS A 501 24.26 38.73 -19.10
C LYS A 501 25.54 39.21 -19.75
#